data_AF-G0PMB2-F1
#
_entry.id   AF-G0PMB2-F1
#
_cell.length_a   1.000
_cell.length_b   1.000
_cell.length_c   1.000
_cell.angle_alpha   90.00
_cell.angle_beta   90.00
_cell.angle_gamma   90.00
#
_symmetry.space_group_name_H-M   'P 1'
#
loop_
_entity.id
_entity.type
_entity.pdbx_description
1 polymer ?
#
loop_
_entity_poly.entity_id
_entity_poly.type
_entity_poly.pdbx_seq_one_letter_code
_entity_poly.pdbx_strand_id
1 'polypeptide(L)'
;MSLYHYYRPTQHSFFNELMRDLGRMERHLVPVSEGRNTSSEIVNTDEKFAINLNVSQFKPEELKINLEGRTLSIQGEQEVKTEHGYSKKSFSRVILLPEDVDFSAVASNLSEDGKLSIEAPKKEAIQGRSIPIQQAAVEQKPSE
;
A
#
# COMPACT_ATOMS: atom_id res chain seq x y z
N MET A 1 -1.48 46.73 -9.84
CA MET A 1 -2.64 45.83 -9.75
C MET A 1 -2.23 44.52 -10.39
N SER A 2 -1.80 43.53 -9.61
CA SER A 2 -1.31 42.25 -10.14
C SER A 2 -2.42 41.21 -10.10
N LEU A 3 -2.70 40.63 -11.27
CA LEU A 3 -3.69 39.59 -11.54
C LEU A 3 -3.49 38.38 -10.61
N TYR A 4 -4.56 37.98 -9.89
CA TYR A 4 -4.65 36.67 -9.26
C TYR A 4 -4.66 35.60 -10.36
N HIS A 5 -3.57 34.85 -10.48
CA HIS A 5 -3.57 33.58 -11.20
C HIS A 5 -4.44 32.61 -10.41
N TYR A 6 -5.61 32.27 -10.97
CA TYR A 6 -6.42 31.15 -10.50
C TYR A 6 -5.64 29.85 -10.69
N TYR A 7 -5.11 29.29 -9.60
CA TYR A 7 -4.78 27.88 -9.57
C TYR A 7 -6.08 27.12 -9.27
N ARG A 8 -6.71 26.58 -10.31
CA ARG A 8 -7.61 25.44 -10.16
C ARG A 8 -6.72 24.21 -9.97
N PRO A 9 -6.72 23.52 -8.82
CA PRO A 9 -6.14 22.20 -8.77
C PRO A 9 -7.14 21.27 -9.47
N THR A 10 -6.93 21.02 -10.76
CA THR A 10 -7.45 19.81 -11.38
C THR A 10 -6.88 18.64 -10.60
N GLN A 11 -7.77 17.77 -10.12
CA GLN A 11 -7.47 16.41 -9.68
C GLN A 11 -6.73 15.70 -10.82
N HIS A 12 -5.42 15.87 -10.89
CA HIS A 12 -4.58 15.31 -11.93
C HIS A 12 -3.48 14.48 -11.25
N SER A 13 -3.83 13.22 -11.01
CA SER A 13 -3.01 12.07 -11.36
C SER A 13 -1.54 12.04 -10.92
N PHE A 14 -1.18 12.65 -9.79
CA PHE A 14 0.09 12.39 -9.11
C PHE A 14 0.36 10.88 -8.93
N PHE A 15 -0.71 10.10 -8.74
CA PHE A 15 -0.67 8.62 -8.71
C PHE A 15 -0.27 8.00 -10.05
N ASN A 16 -0.76 8.52 -11.19
CA ASN A 16 -0.39 7.99 -12.50
C ASN A 16 1.06 8.36 -12.87
N GLU A 17 1.53 9.53 -12.44
CA GLU A 17 2.92 9.96 -12.67
C GLU A 17 3.91 9.10 -11.85
N LEU A 18 3.58 8.82 -10.59
CA LEU A 18 4.35 7.89 -9.74
C LEU A 18 4.30 6.44 -10.25
N MET A 19 3.14 5.96 -10.71
CA MET A 19 3.01 4.62 -11.30
C MET A 19 3.77 4.48 -12.63
N ARG A 20 3.90 5.58 -13.39
CA ARG A 20 4.68 5.63 -14.64
C ARG A 20 6.18 5.46 -14.38
N ASP A 21 6.68 6.00 -13.27
CA ASP A 21 8.07 5.81 -12.83
C ASP A 21 8.32 4.45 -12.17
N LEU A 22 7.31 3.87 -11.49
CA LEU A 22 7.38 2.51 -10.92
C LEU A 22 7.59 1.43 -11.99
N GLY A 23 7.05 1.61 -13.21
CA GLY A 23 7.27 0.71 -14.34
C GLY A 23 8.72 0.66 -14.85
N ARG A 24 9.60 1.54 -14.35
CA ARG A 24 11.02 1.65 -14.76
C ARG A 24 12.02 1.30 -13.66
N MET A 25 11.57 0.96 -12.45
CA MET A 25 12.43 0.83 -11.27
C MET A 25 12.31 -0.56 -10.62
N GLU A 26 12.76 -1.58 -11.33
CA GLU A 26 12.83 -2.97 -10.85
C GLU A 26 14.07 -3.25 -9.95
N ARG A 27 14.73 -2.22 -9.43
CA ARG A 27 15.91 -2.39 -8.57
C ARG A 27 15.87 -1.46 -7.35
N HIS A 28 15.48 -2.05 -6.23
CA HIS A 28 15.80 -1.64 -4.86
C HIS A 28 14.94 -0.49 -4.32
N LEU A 29 13.98 -0.87 -3.47
CA LEU A 29 13.06 0.01 -2.78
C LEU A 29 13.79 0.90 -1.75
N VAL A 30 13.30 2.15 -1.64
CA VAL A 30 13.51 3.28 -0.69
C VAL A 30 14.84 4.08 -0.76
N PRO A 31 14.86 5.44 -0.59
CA PRO A 31 13.81 6.50 -0.58
C PRO A 31 14.11 7.71 -1.53
N VAL A 32 13.12 8.55 -1.86
CA VAL A 32 13.39 9.99 -2.09
C VAL A 32 12.43 10.81 -1.22
N SER A 33 13.04 11.52 -0.27
CA SER A 33 12.41 12.47 0.63
C SER A 33 12.34 13.85 -0.01
N GLU A 34 11.17 14.45 -0.08
CA GLU A 34 11.04 15.91 0.00
C GLU A 34 9.85 16.25 0.92
N GLY A 35 10.18 16.75 2.11
CA GLY A 35 9.20 17.24 3.10
C GLY A 35 9.17 16.46 4.41
N ARG A 36 9.94 16.93 5.42
CA ARG A 36 9.89 16.59 6.86
C ARG A 36 9.48 15.15 7.23
N ASN A 37 10.47 14.28 7.35
CA ASN A 37 10.59 13.13 8.27
C ASN A 37 9.29 12.47 8.77
N THR A 38 8.54 11.79 7.90
CA THR A 38 7.68 10.69 8.35
C THR A 38 8.57 9.46 8.54
N SER A 39 9.01 9.21 9.77
CA SER A 39 9.82 8.03 10.08
C SER A 39 8.98 6.79 9.84
N SER A 40 9.54 5.84 9.09
CA SER A 40 8.87 4.59 8.74
C SER A 40 9.68 3.39 9.17
N GLU A 41 9.00 2.43 9.76
CA GLU A 41 9.55 1.13 10.09
C GLU A 41 8.78 0.08 9.33
N ILE A 42 9.48 -0.83 8.65
CA ILE A 42 8.88 -1.96 7.93
C ILE A 42 9.39 -3.23 8.61
N VAL A 43 8.46 -4.08 9.02
CA VAL A 43 8.73 -5.37 9.65
C VAL A 43 8.18 -6.46 8.72
N ASN A 44 9.05 -7.37 8.29
CA ASN A 44 8.68 -8.49 7.45
C ASN A 44 9.16 -9.79 8.12
N THR A 45 8.22 -10.54 8.68
CA THR A 45 8.46 -11.81 9.39
C THR A 45 7.76 -12.94 8.66
N ASP A 46 8.04 -14.19 9.05
CA ASP A 46 7.38 -15.37 8.48
C ASP A 46 5.88 -15.45 8.80
N GLU A 47 5.41 -14.68 9.78
CA GLU A 47 3.99 -14.66 10.20
C GLU A 47 3.24 -13.47 9.61
N LYS A 48 3.88 -12.29 9.54
CA LYS A 48 3.24 -11.05 9.10
C LYS A 48 4.18 -10.04 8.46
N PHE A 49 3.58 -9.16 7.69
CA PHE A 49 4.16 -7.93 7.18
C PHE A 49 3.50 -6.73 7.87
N ALA A 50 4.29 -5.78 8.35
CA ALA A 50 3.81 -4.59 9.06
C ALA A 50 4.59 -3.33 8.66
N ILE A 51 3.89 -2.20 8.60
CA ILE A 51 4.42 -0.87 8.33
C ILE A 51 3.96 0.05 9.44
N ASN A 52 4.90 0.75 10.09
CA ASN A 52 4.60 1.79 11.07
C ASN A 52 5.06 3.15 10.53
N LEU A 53 4.18 4.14 10.57
CA LEU A 53 4.44 5.50 10.12
C LEU A 53 4.06 6.50 11.21
N ASN A 54 4.94 7.45 11.50
CA ASN A 54 4.54 8.63 12.28
C ASN A 54 3.84 9.63 11.35
N VAL A 55 2.53 9.80 11.57
CA VAL A 55 1.64 10.70 10.82
C VAL A 55 0.98 11.75 11.73
N SER A 56 1.52 11.97 12.94
CA SER A 56 1.04 12.95 13.93
C SER A 56 0.89 14.39 13.41
N GLN A 57 1.51 14.68 12.26
CA GLN A 57 1.39 15.97 11.58
C GLN A 57 0.16 16.08 10.68
N PHE A 58 -0.72 15.07 10.62
CA PHE A 58 -1.91 15.00 9.77
C PHE A 58 -3.10 14.51 10.61
N LYS A 59 -4.29 15.01 10.29
CA LYS A 59 -5.52 14.48 10.90
C LYS A 59 -5.95 13.17 10.25
N PRO A 60 -6.71 12.31 10.95
CA PRO A 60 -7.22 11.06 10.37
C PRO A 60 -7.96 11.27 9.04
N GLU A 61 -8.77 12.33 8.93
CA GLU A 61 -9.53 12.68 7.73
C GLU A 61 -8.66 13.20 6.55
N GLU A 62 -7.42 13.58 6.82
CA GLU A 62 -6.45 14.05 5.83
C GLU A 62 -5.59 12.90 5.27
N LEU A 63 -5.74 11.68 5.81
CA LEU A 63 -5.00 10.49 5.41
C LEU A 63 -5.83 9.61 4.48
N LYS A 64 -5.15 9.01 3.49
CA LYS A 64 -5.75 8.09 2.54
C LYS A 64 -4.86 6.86 2.36
N ILE A 65 -5.46 5.69 2.46
CA ILE A 65 -4.80 4.40 2.22
C ILE A 65 -5.57 3.70 1.10
N ASN A 66 -4.88 3.30 0.03
CA ASN A 66 -5.47 2.47 -1.02
C ASN A 66 -4.58 1.27 -1.31
N LEU A 67 -5.22 0.14 -1.56
CA LEU A 67 -4.57 -1.11 -1.93
C LEU A 67 -5.11 -1.57 -3.28
N GLU A 68 -4.24 -1.57 -4.29
CA GLU A 68 -4.57 -2.03 -5.64
C GLU A 68 -3.71 -3.26 -5.97
N GLY A 69 -4.31 -4.44 -5.91
CA GLY A 69 -3.59 -5.71 -6.01
C GLY A 69 -2.59 -5.87 -4.85
N ARG A 70 -1.30 -5.71 -5.13
CA ARG A 70 -0.22 -5.72 -4.12
C ARG A 70 0.37 -4.34 -3.86
N THR A 71 -0.12 -3.29 -4.52
CA THR A 71 0.42 -1.95 -4.37
C THR A 71 -0.34 -1.19 -3.30
N LEU A 72 0.32 -0.98 -2.16
CA LEU A 72 -0.19 -0.18 -1.06
C LEU A 72 0.27 1.28 -1.23
N SER A 73 -0.69 2.19 -1.28
CA SER A 73 -0.46 3.64 -1.35
C SER A 73 -0.98 4.32 -0.09
N ILE A 74 -0.17 5.21 0.47
CA ILE A 74 -0.46 5.95 1.70
C ILE A 74 -0.19 7.41 1.42
N GLN A 75 -1.20 8.25 1.58
CA GLN A 75 -1.14 9.67 1.28
C GLN A 75 -1.64 10.47 2.48
N GLY A 76 -1.07 11.66 2.67
CA GLY A 76 -1.60 12.65 3.60
C GLY A 76 -1.46 14.04 3.00
N GLU A 77 -2.50 14.85 3.14
CA GLU A 77 -2.51 16.22 2.62
C GLU A 77 -3.19 17.15 3.63
N GLN A 78 -2.45 18.13 4.12
CA GLN A 78 -2.94 19.15 5.05
C GLN A 78 -2.74 20.53 4.44
N GLU A 79 -3.79 21.35 4.43
CA GLU A 79 -3.75 22.76 4.06
C GLU A 79 -4.29 23.61 5.21
N VAL A 80 -3.45 24.51 5.74
CA VAL A 80 -3.81 25.44 6.82
C VAL A 80 -3.79 26.86 6.29
N LYS A 81 -4.93 27.54 6.33
CA LYS A 81 -5.00 28.97 6.05
C LYS A 81 -4.59 29.76 7.29
N THR A 82 -3.77 30.78 7.07
CA THR A 82 -3.26 31.71 8.08
C THR A 82 -3.62 33.13 7.66
N GLU A 83 -3.54 34.09 8.58
CA GLU A 83 -3.83 35.51 8.28
C GLU A 83 -2.95 36.08 7.15
N HIS A 84 -1.76 35.52 6.93
CA HIS A 84 -0.79 35.98 5.94
C HIS A 84 -0.62 35.05 4.72
N GLY A 85 -1.41 33.99 4.57
CA GLY A 85 -1.28 33.04 3.46
C GLY A 85 -1.80 31.64 3.78
N TYR A 86 -1.25 30.61 3.12
CA TYR A 86 -1.57 29.20 3.39
C TYR A 86 -0.30 28.37 3.55
N SER A 87 -0.35 27.35 4.40
CA SER A 87 0.69 26.35 4.57
C SER A 87 0.17 25.00 4.13
N LYS A 88 0.87 24.35 3.21
CA LYS A 88 0.52 23.04 2.69
C LYS A 88 1.60 22.03 3.06
N LYS A 89 1.18 20.88 3.60
CA LYS A 89 2.03 19.71 3.83
C LYS A 89 1.41 18.52 3.10
N SER A 90 2.24 17.73 2.45
CA SER A 90 1.80 16.51 1.79
C SER A 90 2.86 15.43 1.88
N PHE A 91 2.44 14.17 1.99
CA PHE A 91 3.31 13.02 1.76
C PHE A 91 2.58 11.98 0.91
N SER A 92 3.37 11.19 0.19
CA SER A 92 2.89 10.02 -0.54
C SER A 92 3.92 8.91 -0.41
N ARG A 93 3.46 7.71 -0.09
CA ARG A 93 4.30 6.52 0.00
C ARG A 93 3.63 5.37 -0.73
N VAL A 94 4.39 4.72 -1.59
CA VAL A 94 3.94 3.53 -2.31
C VAL A 94 4.86 2.37 -1.93
N ILE A 95 4.24 1.25 -1.58
CA ILE A 95 4.91 0.04 -1.12
C ILE A 95 4.32 -1.13 -1.90
N LEU A 96 5.18 -1.92 -2.53
CA LEU A 96 4.78 -3.19 -3.12
C LEU A 96 4.80 -4.25 -2.02
N LEU A 97 3.64 -4.83 -1.71
CA LEU A 97 3.54 -5.93 -0.77
C LEU A 97 4.25 -7.17 -1.32
N PRO A 98 5.01 -7.89 -0.48
CA PRO A 98 5.58 -9.19 -0.82
C PRO A 98 4.52 -10.17 -1.34
N GLU A 99 4.94 -11.14 -2.17
CA GLU A 99 4.02 -12.09 -2.82
C GLU A 99 3.36 -13.07 -1.86
N ASP A 100 4.05 -13.35 -0.76
CA ASP A 100 3.66 -14.22 0.33
C ASP A 100 2.74 -13.50 1.35
N VAL A 101 2.40 -12.23 1.15
CA VAL A 101 1.43 -11.51 1.99
C VAL A 101 0.02 -11.74 1.49
N ASP A 102 -0.89 -12.05 2.42
CA ASP A 102 -2.32 -12.06 2.14
C ASP A 102 -2.85 -10.62 2.15
N PHE A 103 -2.89 -10.02 0.96
CA PHE A 103 -3.37 -8.66 0.77
C PHE A 103 -4.87 -8.50 1.07
N SER A 104 -5.64 -9.60 1.12
CA SER A 104 -7.08 -9.54 1.44
C SER A 104 -7.34 -9.31 2.94
N ALA A 105 -6.35 -9.64 3.78
CA ALA A 105 -6.39 -9.50 5.22
C ALA A 105 -5.57 -8.31 5.74
N VAL A 106 -5.30 -7.32 4.88
CA VAL A 106 -4.63 -6.07 5.27
C VAL A 106 -5.54 -5.27 6.21
N ALA A 107 -4.99 -4.83 7.34
CA ALA A 107 -5.66 -3.98 8.31
C ALA A 107 -4.80 -2.75 8.62
N SER A 108 -5.45 -1.63 8.92
CA SER A 108 -4.80 -0.40 9.35
C SER A 108 -5.35 0.09 10.67
N ASN A 109 -4.50 0.62 11.53
CA ASN A 109 -4.86 1.23 12.80
C ASN A 109 -4.09 2.54 13.02
N LEU A 110 -4.76 3.59 13.46
CA LEU A 110 -4.15 4.86 13.82
C LEU A 110 -4.32 5.07 15.33
N SER A 111 -3.21 5.20 16.04
CA SER A 111 -3.20 5.50 17.47
C SER A 111 -3.38 6.99 17.77
N GLU A 112 -3.76 7.32 19.01
CA GLU A 112 -3.97 8.70 19.47
C GLU A 112 -2.72 9.58 19.39
N ASP A 113 -1.52 8.99 19.53
CA ASP A 113 -0.23 9.66 19.37
C ASP A 113 0.19 9.85 17.89
N GLY A 114 -0.68 9.48 16.94
CA GLY A 114 -0.47 9.71 15.51
C GLY A 114 0.45 8.69 14.85
N LYS A 115 0.49 7.45 15.36
CA LYS A 115 1.22 6.34 14.74
C LYS A 115 0.25 5.48 13.91
N LEU A 116 0.46 5.46 12.60
CA LEU A 116 -0.27 4.61 11.67
C LEU A 116 0.44 3.25 11.56
N SER A 117 -0.24 2.17 11.96
CA SER A 117 0.18 0.79 11.71
C SER A 117 -0.64 0.22 10.56
N ILE A 118 0.01 -0.45 9.61
CA ILE A 118 -0.63 -1.23 8.56
C ILE A 118 -0.04 -2.63 8.61
N GLU A 119 -0.86 -3.65 8.82
CA GLU A 119 -0.44 -5.03 9.03
C GLU A 119 -1.18 -5.97 8.10
N ALA A 120 -0.51 -7.03 7.68
CA ALA A 120 -1.08 -8.08 6.85
C ALA A 120 -0.42 -9.42 7.18
N PRO A 121 -1.19 -10.50 7.36
CA PRO A 121 -0.64 -11.82 7.61
C PRO A 121 0.04 -12.37 6.34
N LYS A 122 0.92 -13.36 6.54
CA LYS A 122 1.42 -14.17 5.43
C LYS A 122 0.35 -15.14 4.96
N LYS A 123 0.34 -15.45 3.67
CA LYS A 123 -0.51 -16.50 3.09
C LYS A 123 -0.14 -17.81 3.75
N GLU A 124 -1.14 -18.56 4.19
CA GLU A 124 -0.90 -19.92 4.67
C GLU A 124 -0.23 -20.74 3.56
N ALA A 125 0.90 -21.37 3.90
CA ALA A 125 1.52 -22.32 3.00
C ALA A 125 0.52 -23.46 2.79
N ILE A 126 -0.02 -23.56 1.58
CA ILE A 126 -0.84 -24.72 1.19
C ILE A 126 0.08 -25.93 1.29
N GLN A 127 -0.01 -26.68 2.40
CA GLN A 127 0.67 -27.95 2.53
C GLN A 127 0.15 -28.82 1.38
N GLY A 128 1.05 -29.19 0.47
CA GLY A 128 0.69 -29.89 -0.76
C GLY A 128 -0.18 -31.11 -0.46
N ARG A 129 -1.33 -31.22 -1.12
CA ARG A 129 -2.23 -32.38 -0.95
C ARG A 129 -1.76 -33.54 -1.83
N SER A 130 -1.71 -34.75 -1.27
CA SER A 130 -1.52 -35.97 -2.06
C SER A 130 -2.77 -36.22 -2.91
N ILE A 131 -2.59 -36.44 -4.21
CA ILE A 131 -3.67 -36.79 -5.13
C ILE A 131 -3.60 -38.29 -5.41
N PRO A 132 -4.56 -39.10 -4.92
CA PRO A 132 -4.55 -40.53 -5.18
C PRO A 132 -4.92 -40.82 -6.65
N ILE A 133 -4.19 -41.75 -7.27
CA ILE A 133 -4.50 -42.24 -8.61
C ILE A 133 -5.53 -43.37 -8.49
N GLN A 134 -6.71 -43.20 -9.09
CA GLN A 134 -7.71 -44.27 -9.20
C GLN A 134 -7.52 -44.99 -10.54
N GLN A 135 -7.36 -46.32 -10.50
CA GLN A 135 -7.38 -47.14 -11.71
C GLN A 135 -8.82 -47.30 -12.21
N ALA A 136 -9.05 -47.01 -13.49
CA ALA A 136 -10.31 -47.30 -14.14
C ALA A 136 -10.48 -48.84 -14.27
N ALA A 137 -11.61 -49.36 -13.82
CA ALA A 137 -11.96 -50.76 -14.00
C ALA A 137 -12.06 -51.06 -15.50
N VAL A 138 -11.19 -51.94 -16.01
CA VAL A 138 -11.31 -52.45 -17.38
C VAL A 138 -12.46 -53.47 -17.36
N GLU A 139 -13.62 -53.05 -17.86
CA GLU A 139 -14.79 -53.89 -18.07
C GLU A 139 -14.42 -55.03 -19.02
N GLN A 140 -14.18 -56.23 -18.47
CA GLN A 140 -13.99 -57.42 -19.27
C GLN A 140 -15.34 -57.80 -19.86
N LYS A 141 -15.54 -57.52 -21.16
CA LYS A 141 -16.64 -58.10 -21.93
C LYS A 141 -16.50 -59.63 -21.87
N PRO A 142 -17.54 -60.37 -21.44
CA PRO A 142 -17.52 -61.83 -21.50
C PRO A 142 -17.44 -62.24 -22.97
N SER A 143 -16.39 -62.97 -23.35
CA SER A 143 -16.34 -63.71 -24.60
C SER A 143 -17.24 -64.93 -24.48
N GLU A 144 -18.06 -65.08 -25.52
CA GLU A 144 -19.06 -66.10 -25.85
C GLU A 144 -18.73 -67.55 -25.47
#